data_AF-A0A3M1ZB60-F1
#
_entry.id   AF-A0A3M1ZB60-F1
#
_cell.length_a   1.000
_cell.length_b   1.000
_cell.length_c   1.000
_cell.angle_alpha   90.00
_cell.angle_beta   90.00
_cell.angle_gamma   90.00
#
_symmetry.space_group_name_H-M   'P 1'
#
loop_
_entity.id
_entity.type
_entity.pdbx_description
1 polymer ?
#
loop_
_entity_poly.entity_id
_entity_poly.type
_entity_poly.pdbx_seq_one_letter_code
_entity_poly.pdbx_strand_id
1 'polypeptide(L)'
;MAQMTLIQAITQAMDEELARDPRVFITGEDVGKRGGVFRATMGLIEKYGPERIVDSPLAELSIVAIGIGAALADLRPICEIQFADFIHPAFNQ
;
A
#
# COMPACT_ATOMS: atom_id res chain seq x y z
N MET A 1 20.06 -13.77 -10.13
CA MET A 1 18.96 -12.81 -9.95
C MET A 1 19.12 -11.72 -10.99
N ALA A 2 18.01 -11.22 -11.56
CA ALA A 2 18.06 -10.05 -12.44
C ALA A 2 18.46 -8.80 -11.63
N GLN A 3 19.12 -7.83 -12.27
CA GLN A 3 19.40 -6.54 -11.65
C GLN A 3 18.12 -5.71 -11.62
N MET A 4 17.79 -5.15 -10.44
CA MET A 4 16.55 -4.40 -10.22
C MET A 4 16.85 -3.08 -9.50
N THR A 5 16.04 -2.06 -9.77
CA THR A 5 16.05 -0.83 -8.96
C THR A 5 15.40 -1.09 -7.60
N LEU A 6 15.62 -0.20 -6.64
CA LEU A 6 14.97 -0.29 -5.33
C LEU A 6 13.44 -0.32 -5.45
N ILE A 7 12.87 0.56 -6.29
CA ILE A 7 11.42 0.62 -6.50
C ILE A 7 10.91 -0.70 -7.08
N GLN A 8 11.60 -1.27 -8.06
CA GLN A 8 11.21 -2.57 -8.64
C GLN A 8 11.25 -3.69 -7.59
N ALA A 9 12.25 -3.70 -6.70
CA ALA A 9 12.33 -4.68 -5.62
C ALA A 9 11.19 -4.52 -4.59
N ILE A 10 10.80 -3.27 -4.26
CA ILE A 10 9.65 -2.98 -3.40
C ILE A 10 8.35 -3.46 -4.06
N THR A 11 8.14 -3.15 -5.34
CA THR A 11 6.99 -3.64 -6.10
C THR A 11 6.94 -5.17 -6.15
N GLN A 12 8.08 -5.82 -6.39
CA GLN A 12 8.15 -7.29 -6.41
C GLN A 12 7.82 -7.90 -5.04
N ALA A 13 8.34 -7.33 -3.94
CA ALA A 13 8.04 -7.82 -2.61
C ALA A 13 6.53 -7.71 -2.29
N MET A 14 5.90 -6.59 -2.63
CA MET A 14 4.45 -6.44 -2.49
C MET A 14 3.67 -7.41 -3.38
N ASP A 15 4.13 -7.63 -4.62
CA ASP A 15 3.51 -8.57 -5.55
C ASP A 15 3.55 -10.02 -5.02
N GLU A 16 4.70 -10.45 -4.50
CA GLU A 16 4.87 -11.78 -3.92
C GLU A 16 3.93 -12.01 -2.72
N GLU A 17 3.81 -11.03 -1.82
CA GLU A 17 2.96 -11.15 -0.63
C GLU A 17 1.46 -11.03 -0.95
N LEU A 18 1.09 -10.18 -1.91
CA LEU A 18 -0.29 -10.10 -2.42
C LEU A 18 -0.76 -11.42 -3.06
N ALA A 19 0.15 -12.13 -3.76
CA ALA A 19 -0.11 -13.45 -4.32
C ALA A 19 -0.16 -14.55 -3.26
N ARG A 20 0.72 -14.47 -2.24
CA ARG A 20 0.86 -15.48 -1.19
C ARG A 20 -0.34 -15.50 -0.25
N ASP A 21 -0.85 -14.34 0.15
CA ASP A 21 -1.87 -14.23 1.19
C ASP A 21 -3.04 -13.34 0.74
N PRO A 22 -4.27 -13.89 0.62
CA PRO A 22 -5.43 -13.12 0.21
C PRO A 22 -5.83 -12.03 1.22
N ARG A 23 -5.29 -12.05 2.45
CA ARG A 23 -5.54 -11.06 3.50
C ARG A 23 -4.69 -9.80 3.34
N VAL A 24 -3.65 -9.82 2.51
CA VAL A 24 -2.77 -8.66 2.27
C VAL A 24 -3.47 -7.65 1.38
N PHE A 25 -3.48 -6.37 1.67
CA PHE A 25 -3.98 -5.37 0.74
C PHE A 25 -3.17 -4.09 0.90
N ILE A 26 -3.17 -3.24 -0.12
CA ILE A 26 -2.45 -1.97 -0.12
C ILE A 26 -3.46 -0.83 -0.04
N THR A 27 -3.20 0.14 0.83
CA THR A 27 -3.98 1.38 0.87
C THR A 27 -3.08 2.59 1.11
N GLY A 28 -3.44 3.70 0.48
CA GLY A 28 -2.70 4.95 0.56
C GLY A 28 -3.12 5.89 -0.56
N GLU A 29 -2.53 7.08 -0.57
CA GLU A 29 -2.84 8.08 -1.60
C GLU A 29 -2.17 7.70 -2.91
N ASP A 30 -2.93 7.70 -4.01
CA ASP A 30 -2.47 7.40 -5.36
C ASP A 30 -1.89 5.98 -5.59
N VAL A 31 -2.00 5.05 -4.62
CA VAL A 31 -1.45 3.69 -4.73
C VAL A 31 -2.17 2.81 -5.76
N GLY A 32 -3.40 3.17 -6.14
CA GLY A 32 -4.25 2.44 -7.07
C GLY A 32 -3.89 2.70 -8.52
N LYS A 33 -4.78 3.37 -9.26
CA LYS A 33 -4.64 3.55 -10.73
C LYS A 33 -3.35 4.26 -11.15
N ARG A 34 -2.82 5.13 -10.28
CA ARG A 34 -1.56 5.83 -10.56
C ARG A 34 -0.34 4.96 -10.23
N GLY A 35 -0.48 3.94 -9.39
CA GLY A 35 0.61 3.05 -8.98
C GLY A 35 1.61 3.71 -8.02
N GLY A 36 1.18 4.71 -7.26
CA GLY A 36 1.99 5.52 -6.36
C GLY A 36 2.78 6.62 -7.09
N VAL A 37 3.10 7.71 -6.38
CA VAL A 37 3.85 8.84 -6.96
C VAL A 37 5.27 8.46 -7.37
N PHE A 38 5.87 7.47 -6.69
CA PHE A 38 7.16 6.86 -7.03
C PHE A 38 7.05 5.60 -7.89
N ARG A 39 5.84 5.21 -8.33
CA ARG A 39 5.60 3.97 -9.08
C ARG A 39 5.85 2.67 -8.30
N ALA A 40 5.83 2.72 -6.97
CA ALA A 40 6.07 1.56 -6.11
C ALA A 40 4.99 0.48 -6.22
N THR A 41 3.74 0.85 -6.55
CA THR A 41 2.59 -0.08 -6.66
C THR A 41 2.10 -0.24 -8.10
N MET A 42 2.91 0.18 -9.08
CA MET A 42 2.58 0.12 -10.50
C MET A 42 2.21 -1.29 -10.95
N GLY A 43 1.08 -1.42 -11.66
CA GLY A 43 0.60 -2.70 -12.22
C GLY A 43 -0.14 -3.60 -11.24
N LEU A 44 -0.14 -3.29 -9.94
CA LEU A 44 -0.74 -4.16 -8.93
C LEU A 44 -2.28 -4.09 -8.97
N ILE A 45 -2.87 -2.92 -9.27
CA ILE A 45 -4.34 -2.80 -9.34
C ILE A 45 -4.91 -3.55 -10.54
N GLU A 46 -4.20 -3.61 -11.66
CA GLU A 46 -4.58 -4.41 -12.83
C GLU A 46 -4.52 -5.90 -12.51
N LYS A 47 -3.57 -6.33 -11.67
CA LYS A 47 -3.35 -7.74 -11.31
C LYS A 47 -4.29 -8.24 -10.21
N TYR A 48 -4.54 -7.44 -9.18
CA TYR A 48 -5.27 -7.86 -7.97
C TYR A 48 -6.64 -7.19 -7.79
N GLY A 49 -6.95 -6.18 -8.60
CA GLY A 49 -8.22 -5.48 -8.58
C GLY A 49 -8.35 -4.40 -7.49
N PRO A 50 -9.40 -3.57 -7.59
CA PRO A 50 -9.60 -2.41 -6.71
C PRO A 50 -10.00 -2.79 -5.28
N GLU A 51 -10.33 -4.04 -5.00
CA GLU A 51 -10.60 -4.52 -3.63
C GLU A 51 -9.32 -4.79 -2.83
N ARG A 52 -8.19 -5.00 -3.52
CA ARG A 52 -6.89 -5.32 -2.91
C ARG A 52 -5.91 -4.14 -2.98
N ILE A 53 -6.11 -3.21 -3.91
CA ILE A 53 -5.29 -2.00 -4.08
C ILE A 53 -6.22 -0.80 -4.05
N VAL A 54 -6.26 -0.11 -2.91
CA VAL A 54 -7.31 0.86 -2.57
C VAL A 54 -6.73 2.26 -2.40
N ASP A 55 -7.07 3.16 -3.33
CA ASP A 55 -6.79 4.59 -3.19
C ASP A 55 -7.55 5.15 -1.96
N SER A 56 -6.82 5.79 -1.04
CA SER A 56 -7.39 6.45 0.12
C SER A 56 -7.74 7.92 -0.18
N PRO A 57 -8.61 8.55 0.65
CA PRO A 57 -8.65 10.01 0.76
C PRO A 57 -7.29 10.57 1.21
N LEU A 58 -7.07 11.88 0.99
CA LEU A 58 -5.93 12.62 1.51
C LEU A 58 -6.14 12.89 3.01
N ALA A 59 -5.82 11.88 3.82
CA ALA A 59 -6.01 11.89 5.27
C ALA A 59 -5.17 10.76 5.90
N GLU A 60 -3.94 11.06 6.29
CA GLU A 60 -2.97 10.09 6.79
C GLU A 60 -3.47 9.39 8.07
N LEU A 61 -4.19 10.13 8.92
CA LEU A 61 -4.85 9.57 10.11
C LEU A 61 -5.81 8.44 9.76
N SER A 62 -6.55 8.57 8.65
CA SER A 62 -7.53 7.57 8.20
C SER A 62 -6.81 6.35 7.63
N ILE A 63 -5.73 6.57 6.86
CA ILE A 63 -4.90 5.49 6.30
C ILE A 63 -4.37 4.59 7.42
N VAL A 64 -3.79 5.19 8.46
CA VAL A 64 -3.24 4.44 9.60
C VAL A 64 -4.34 3.80 10.45
N ALA A 65 -5.42 4.53 10.75
CA ALA A 65 -6.56 3.98 11.51
C ALA A 65 -7.20 2.76 10.83
N ILE A 66 -7.38 2.82 9.50
CA ILE A 66 -7.87 1.71 8.69
C ILE A 66 -6.89 0.55 8.75
N GLY A 67 -5.58 0.80 8.63
CA GLY A 67 -4.56 -0.22 8.80
C GLY A 67 -4.64 -0.93 10.16
N ILE A 68 -4.75 -0.18 11.25
CA ILE A 68 -4.88 -0.74 12.60
C ILE A 68 -6.16 -1.60 12.71
N GLY A 69 -7.31 -1.05 12.31
CA GLY A 69 -8.58 -1.78 12.36
C GLY A 69 -8.59 -3.04 11.51
N ALA A 70 -8.03 -2.98 10.30
CA ALA A 70 -7.91 -4.12 9.41
C ALA A 70 -6.98 -5.20 9.99
N ALA A 71 -5.84 -4.82 10.57
CA ALA A 71 -4.94 -5.74 11.25
C ALA A 71 -5.61 -6.43 12.44
N LEU A 72 -6.41 -5.70 13.23
CA LEU A 72 -7.21 -6.29 14.32
C LEU A 72 -8.26 -7.29 13.82
N ALA A 73 -8.74 -7.12 12.58
CA ALA A 73 -9.65 -8.04 11.90
C ALA A 73 -8.95 -9.20 11.16
N ASP A 74 -7.67 -9.48 11.47
CA ASP A 74 -6.80 -10.48 10.83
C ASP A 74 -6.52 -10.23 9.33
N LEU A 75 -6.66 -8.99 8.85
CA LEU A 75 -6.09 -8.60 7.55
C LEU A 75 -4.61 -8.21 7.69
N ARG A 76 -3.91 -8.07 6.57
CA ARG A 76 -2.49 -7.74 6.50
C ARG A 76 -2.27 -6.46 5.67
N PRO A 77 -2.66 -5.29 6.19
CA PRO A 77 -2.57 -4.04 5.44
C PRO A 77 -1.12 -3.61 5.21
N ILE A 78 -0.85 -3.09 4.02
CA ILE A 78 0.34 -2.33 3.66
C ILE A 78 -0.13 -0.89 3.43
N CYS A 79 0.16 -0.02 4.40
CA CYS A 79 -0.24 1.39 4.36
C CYS A 79 0.88 2.25 3.79
N GLU A 80 0.62 3.01 2.71
CA GLU A 80 1.56 3.99 2.15
C GLU A 80 1.24 5.40 2.67
N ILE A 81 2.27 6.09 3.16
CA ILE A 81 2.28 7.54 3.35
C ILE A 81 3.25 8.10 2.32
N GLN A 82 2.80 9.04 1.46
CA GLN A 82 3.54 9.45 0.26
C GLN A 82 4.98 9.92 0.55
N PHE A 83 5.15 10.65 1.65
CA PHE A 83 6.43 11.14 2.14
C PHE A 83 6.47 11.01 3.65
N ALA A 84 7.64 10.66 4.20
CA ALA A 84 7.82 10.54 5.65
C ALA A 84 7.44 11.84 6.38
N ASP A 85 7.64 13.00 5.75
CA ASP A 85 7.27 14.33 6.23
C ASP A 85 5.76 14.48 6.54
N PHE A 86 4.91 13.66 5.92
CA PHE A 86 3.46 13.70 6.11
C PHE A 86 2.96 12.67 7.12
N ILE A 87 3.83 12.04 7.91
CA ILE A 87 3.38 11.11 8.97
C ILE A 87 2.69 11.83 10.14
N HIS A 88 2.96 13.13 10.33
CA HIS A 88 2.53 13.88 11.51
C HIS A 88 1.01 13.93 11.77
N PRO A 89 0.13 14.03 10.75
CA PRO A 89 -1.32 13.97 10.98
C PRO A 89 -1.80 12.62 11.56
N ALA A 90 -1.05 11.55 11.35
CA ALA A 90 -1.39 10.20 11.82
C ALA A 90 -0.76 9.82 13.17
N PHE A 91 0.06 10.67 13.78
CA PHE A 91 0.94 10.30 14.89
C PHE A 91 0.24 9.79 16.17
N ASN A 92 -1.05 10.07 16.33
CA ASN A 92 -1.84 9.64 17.49
C ASN A 92 -2.65 8.35 17.25
N GLN A 93 -2.69 7.83 16.01
CA GLN A 93 -3.33 6.55 15.72
C GLN A 93 -2.49 5.40 16.26
#